data_AF-A0A9Q5HT65-F1
#
_entry.id   AF-A0A9Q5HT65-F1
#
_cell.length_a   1.000
_cell.length_b   1.000
_cell.length_c   1.000
_cell.angle_alpha   90.00
_cell.angle_beta   90.00
_cell.angle_gamma   90.00
#
_symmetry.space_group_name_H-M   'P 1'
#
loop_
_entity.id
_entity.type
_entity.pdbx_description
1 polymer ?
#
loop_
_entity_poly.entity_id
_entity_poly.type
_entity_poly.pdbx_seq_one_letter_code
_entity_poly.pdbx_strand_id
1 'polypeptide(L)'
;MPAFLLILIITPILFLAAVFPIMPILPARISHAFWVSRQTLWIREQWWDRWYSWVFIGGPPGRYMVGTLMGLKQMQDTECQVYECESPGTAIAKPGIRLILTIFFAVFLSIAAGIMTLATIRDITFGRTTLDTFGKKGASGAERRGPSSFLCIPATSSLIQRKVYKVLPGDRLYDLGWRANWRKFFLHVKRNSIFGIDER
;
A
#
# COMPACT_ATOMS: atom_id res chain seq x y z
N MET A 1 14.54 0.27 9.68
CA MET A 1 13.21 0.51 10.26
C MET A 1 12.74 1.96 10.15
N PRO A 2 13.47 2.99 10.62
CA PRO A 2 13.00 4.38 10.50
C PRO A 2 12.75 4.83 9.06
N ALA A 3 13.69 4.57 8.15
CA ALA A 3 13.52 4.91 6.74
C ALA A 3 12.32 4.21 6.09
N PHE A 4 12.04 2.97 6.47
CA PHE A 4 10.89 2.23 5.97
C PHE A 4 9.57 2.87 6.41
N LEU A 5 9.44 3.20 7.70
CA LEU A 5 8.27 3.92 8.22
C LEU A 5 8.13 5.31 7.61
N LEU A 6 9.24 6.01 7.41
CA LEU A 6 9.26 7.31 6.75
C LEU A 6 8.70 7.19 5.32
N ILE A 7 9.20 6.24 4.52
CA ILE A 7 8.70 5.98 3.16
C ILE A 7 7.21 5.66 3.21
N LEU A 8 6.79 4.75 4.08
CA LEU A 8 5.40 4.35 4.24
C LEU A 8 4.45 5.51 4.58
N ILE A 9 4.91 6.50 5.36
CA ILE A 9 4.15 7.70 5.70
C ILE A 9 4.16 8.71 4.54
N ILE A 10 5.32 8.91 3.91
CA ILE A 10 5.51 9.90 2.85
C ILE A 10 4.77 9.50 1.57
N THR A 11 4.75 8.22 1.20
CA THR A 11 4.11 7.72 -0.03
C THR A 11 2.66 8.19 -0.19
N PRO A 12 1.73 7.97 0.76
CA PRO A 12 0.35 8.42 0.59
C PRO A 12 0.20 9.94 0.56
N ILE A 13 1.04 10.67 1.31
CA ILE A 13 1.03 12.14 1.33
C ILE A 13 1.48 12.70 -0.03
N LEU A 14 2.60 12.19 -0.56
CA LEU A 14 3.09 12.60 -1.89
C LEU A 14 2.11 12.24 -2.99
N PHE A 15 1.49 11.07 -2.90
CA PHE A 15 0.45 10.66 -3.85
C PHE A 15 -0.73 11.67 -3.84
N LEU A 16 -1.27 12.01 -2.66
CA LEU A 16 -2.35 12.98 -2.56
C LEU A 16 -1.95 14.35 -3.08
N ALA A 17 -0.75 14.83 -2.74
CA ALA A 17 -0.23 16.11 -3.23
C ALA A 17 -0.06 16.13 -4.76
N ALA A 18 0.42 15.04 -5.35
CA ALA A 18 0.62 14.92 -6.79
C ALA A 18 -0.70 14.80 -7.57
N VAL A 19 -1.70 14.11 -7.03
CA VAL A 19 -2.99 13.87 -7.71
C VAL A 19 -3.99 15.00 -7.49
N PHE A 20 -3.86 15.78 -6.41
CA PHE A 20 -4.73 16.92 -6.08
C PHE A 20 -5.10 17.81 -7.28
N PRO A 21 -4.17 18.29 -8.13
CA PRO A 21 -4.54 19.16 -9.25
C PRO A 21 -5.35 18.44 -10.37
N ILE A 22 -5.25 17.12 -10.48
CA ILE A 22 -5.87 16.33 -11.56
C ILE A 22 -7.24 15.76 -11.12
N MET A 23 -7.49 15.68 -9.80
CA MET A 23 -8.72 15.14 -9.22
C MET A 23 -10.02 15.63 -9.85
N PRO A 24 -10.24 16.94 -10.13
CA PRO A 24 -11.52 17.38 -10.68
C PRO A 24 -11.76 16.92 -12.13
N ILE A 25 -10.70 16.70 -12.91
CA ILE A 25 -10.78 16.36 -14.34
C ILE A 25 -10.95 14.85 -14.54
N LEU A 26 -10.30 14.06 -13.68
CA LEU A 26 -10.23 12.61 -13.81
C LEU A 26 -11.59 11.90 -13.90
N PRO A 27 -12.58 12.14 -13.00
CA PRO A 27 -13.85 11.42 -13.04
C PRO A 27 -14.68 11.77 -14.27
N ALA A 28 -14.66 13.03 -14.71
CA ALA A 28 -15.34 13.47 -15.93
C ALA A 28 -14.72 12.81 -17.18
N ARG A 29 -13.39 12.69 -17.22
CA ARG A 29 -12.70 12.02 -18.32
C ARG A 29 -12.98 10.52 -18.35
N ILE A 30 -12.95 9.86 -17.20
CA ILE A 30 -13.24 8.42 -17.06
C ILE A 30 -14.69 8.13 -17.46
N SER A 31 -15.66 8.93 -17.00
CA SER A 31 -17.07 8.74 -17.35
C SER A 31 -17.31 8.96 -18.84
N HIS A 32 -16.71 9.99 -19.43
CA HIS A 32 -16.81 10.24 -20.86
C HIS A 32 -16.18 9.12 -21.69
N ALA A 33 -14.99 8.64 -21.31
CA ALA A 33 -14.36 7.51 -21.98
C ALA A 33 -15.17 6.22 -21.85
N PHE A 34 -15.80 5.98 -20.70
CA PHE A 34 -16.73 4.89 -20.51
C PHE A 34 -17.91 4.98 -21.49
N TRP A 35 -18.53 6.16 -21.63
CA TRP A 35 -19.60 6.39 -22.59
C TRP A 35 -19.16 6.17 -24.04
N VAL A 36 -18.01 6.73 -24.43
CA VAL A 36 -17.41 6.53 -25.76
C VAL A 36 -17.19 5.04 -26.04
N SER A 37 -16.70 4.28 -25.04
CA SER A 37 -16.50 2.83 -25.18
C SER A 37 -17.80 2.05 -25.43
N ARG A 38 -18.93 2.56 -24.95
CA ARG A 38 -20.25 1.92 -25.10
C ARG A 38 -20.92 2.26 -26.43
N GLN A 39 -20.65 3.45 -26.96
CA GLN A 39 -21.25 3.94 -28.20
C GLN A 39 -20.45 3.51 -29.45
N THR A 40 -19.15 3.31 -29.33
CA THR A 40 -18.30 2.92 -30.47
C THR A 40 -18.57 1.45 -30.87
N LEU A 41 -19.05 1.24 -32.11
CA LEU A 41 -19.43 -0.08 -32.63
C LEU A 41 -18.30 -1.11 -32.49
N TRP A 42 -17.09 -0.76 -32.92
CA TRP A 42 -15.92 -1.65 -32.84
C TRP A 42 -15.60 -2.09 -31.40
N ILE A 43 -15.58 -1.16 -30.44
CA ILE A 43 -15.30 -1.48 -29.02
C ILE A 43 -16.41 -2.36 -28.44
N ARG A 44 -17.65 -2.08 -28.81
CA ARG A 44 -18.81 -2.83 -28.37
C ARG A 44 -18.75 -4.28 -28.84
N GLU A 45 -18.51 -4.50 -30.12
CA GLU A 45 -18.43 -5.85 -30.72
C GLU A 45 -17.20 -6.64 -30.25
N GLN A 46 -16.08 -5.94 -30.02
CA GLN A 46 -14.82 -6.57 -29.61
C GLN A 46 -14.71 -6.79 -28.10
N TRP A 47 -15.38 -6.00 -27.27
CA TRP A 47 -15.27 -6.13 -25.82
C TRP A 47 -16.63 -6.37 -25.17
N TRP A 48 -17.57 -5.44 -25.28
CA TRP A 48 -18.80 -5.48 -24.51
C TRP A 48 -19.69 -6.69 -24.83
N ASP A 49 -19.82 -7.07 -26.10
CA ASP A 49 -20.76 -8.14 -26.50
C ASP A 49 -20.14 -9.54 -26.39
N ARG A 50 -18.84 -9.64 -26.05
CA ARG A 50 -18.11 -10.91 -25.98
C ARG A 50 -18.18 -11.52 -24.58
N TRP A 51 -18.38 -12.84 -24.52
CA TRP A 51 -18.46 -13.59 -23.26
C TRP A 51 -17.18 -13.50 -22.43
N TYR A 52 -15.99 -13.46 -23.07
CA TYR A 52 -14.71 -13.40 -22.36
C TYR A 52 -14.52 -12.10 -21.57
N SER A 53 -15.25 -11.03 -21.93
CA SER A 53 -15.21 -9.77 -21.18
C SER A 53 -15.69 -9.92 -19.73
N TRP A 54 -16.45 -10.99 -19.45
CA TRP A 54 -16.88 -11.35 -18.10
C TRP A 54 -15.88 -12.20 -17.33
N VAL A 55 -14.99 -12.95 -18.00
CA VAL A 55 -14.14 -13.98 -17.37
C VAL A 55 -12.70 -13.50 -17.19
N PHE A 56 -12.16 -12.75 -18.15
CA PHE A 56 -10.70 -12.56 -18.27
C PHE A 56 -10.07 -11.67 -17.17
N ILE A 57 -10.86 -10.80 -16.50
CA ILE A 57 -10.34 -9.83 -15.51
C ILE A 57 -11.22 -9.83 -14.25
N GLY A 58 -11.36 -11.01 -13.64
CA GLY A 58 -11.95 -11.12 -12.30
C GLY A 58 -13.41 -10.69 -12.20
N GLY A 59 -14.20 -10.87 -13.26
CA GLY A 59 -15.65 -10.65 -13.24
C GLY A 59 -16.11 -9.25 -13.69
N PRO A 60 -17.28 -8.79 -13.20
CA PRO A 60 -17.88 -7.51 -13.58
C PRO A 60 -16.94 -6.29 -13.52
N PRO A 61 -16.13 -6.06 -12.47
CA PRO A 61 -15.33 -4.83 -12.37
C PRO A 61 -14.26 -4.72 -13.47
N GLY A 62 -13.61 -5.83 -13.83
CA GLY A 62 -12.60 -5.83 -14.91
C GLY A 62 -13.18 -5.51 -16.28
N ARG A 63 -14.44 -5.90 -16.52
CA ARG A 63 -15.18 -5.56 -17.74
C ARG A 63 -15.29 -4.05 -17.92
N TYR A 64 -15.65 -3.33 -16.85
CA TYR A 64 -15.75 -1.88 -16.87
C TYR A 64 -14.39 -1.20 -17.01
N MET A 65 -13.36 -1.73 -16.33
CA MET A 65 -12.00 -1.17 -16.44
C MET A 65 -11.47 -1.23 -17.88
N VAL A 66 -11.48 -2.40 -18.52
CA VAL A 66 -10.93 -2.52 -19.88
C VAL A 66 -11.77 -1.81 -20.93
N GLY A 67 -13.10 -1.84 -20.81
CA GLY A 67 -13.96 -1.07 -21.70
C GLY A 67 -13.62 0.42 -21.65
N THR A 68 -13.46 0.95 -20.43
CA THR A 68 -13.07 2.35 -20.23
C THR A 68 -11.67 2.64 -20.79
N LEU A 69 -10.69 1.75 -20.61
CA LEU A 69 -9.34 1.90 -21.19
C LEU A 69 -9.36 1.89 -22.72
N MET A 70 -10.18 1.04 -23.34
CA MET A 70 -10.37 1.05 -24.80
C MET A 70 -11.02 2.36 -25.28
N GLY A 71 -12.02 2.87 -24.54
CA GLY A 71 -12.62 4.17 -24.82
C GLY A 71 -11.63 5.33 -24.69
N LEU A 72 -10.77 5.30 -23.66
CA LEU A 72 -9.69 6.28 -23.47
C LEU A 72 -8.70 6.24 -24.65
N LYS A 73 -8.29 5.04 -25.07
CA LYS A 73 -7.41 4.87 -26.22
C LYS A 73 -8.04 5.47 -27.49
N GLN A 74 -9.30 5.14 -27.77
CA GLN A 74 -10.03 5.69 -28.92
C GLN A 74 -10.09 7.22 -28.87
N MET A 75 -10.39 7.80 -27.70
CA MET A 75 -10.40 9.25 -27.52
C MET A 75 -9.03 9.87 -27.77
N GLN A 76 -7.94 9.23 -27.30
CA GLN A 76 -6.58 9.71 -27.54
C GLN A 76 -6.21 9.64 -29.03
N ASP A 77 -6.56 8.55 -29.71
CA ASP A 77 -6.29 8.37 -31.13
C ASP A 77 -7.01 9.45 -31.95
N THR A 78 -8.29 9.74 -31.64
CA THR A 78 -9.05 10.83 -32.28
C THR A 78 -8.46 12.21 -31.96
N GLU A 79 -8.08 12.47 -30.71
CA GLU A 79 -7.50 13.76 -30.30
C GLU A 79 -6.16 14.03 -30.96
N CYS A 80 -5.34 12.99 -31.14
CA CYS A 80 -4.06 13.09 -31.83
C CYS A 80 -4.18 13.30 -33.34
N GLN A 81 -5.31 12.92 -33.94
CA GLN A 81 -5.59 13.24 -35.35
C GLN A 81 -6.01 14.71 -35.53
N VAL A 82 -6.67 15.30 -34.53
CA VAL A 82 -7.25 16.66 -34.63
C VAL A 82 -6.29 17.73 -34.10
N TYR A 83 -5.48 17.41 -33.09
CA TYR A 83 -4.55 18.34 -32.47
C TYR A 83 -3.13 17.76 -32.51
N GLU A 84 -2.12 18.56 -32.86
CA GLU A 84 -0.72 18.17 -32.70
C GLU A 84 -0.47 17.79 -31.23
N CYS A 85 -0.12 16.53 -30.96
CA CYS A 85 -0.17 15.92 -29.63
C CYS A 85 0.85 16.49 -28.61
N GLU A 86 1.69 17.45 -29.01
CA GLU A 86 2.89 17.85 -28.26
C GLU A 86 2.89 19.30 -27.77
N SER A 87 1.72 19.90 -27.51
CA SER A 87 1.70 21.18 -26.79
C SER A 87 1.96 20.96 -25.28
N PRO A 88 2.94 21.65 -24.66
CA PRO A 88 3.24 21.51 -23.24
C PRO A 88 2.02 21.88 -22.38
N GLY A 89 1.64 20.99 -21.45
CA GLY A 89 0.47 21.17 -20.58
C GLY A 89 -0.79 20.41 -21.02
N THR A 90 -0.86 19.94 -22.27
CA THR A 90 -1.96 19.07 -22.75
C THR A 90 -2.07 17.78 -21.94
N ALA A 91 -0.95 17.22 -21.47
CA ALA A 91 -0.92 16.02 -20.64
C ALA A 91 -1.68 16.17 -19.31
N ILE A 92 -1.76 17.39 -18.76
CA ILE A 92 -2.50 17.70 -17.52
C ILE A 92 -3.97 17.93 -17.84
N ALA A 93 -4.27 18.68 -18.90
CA ALA A 93 -5.64 18.99 -19.31
C ALA A 93 -6.40 17.75 -19.83
N LYS A 94 -5.70 16.86 -20.53
CA LYS A 94 -6.23 15.63 -21.14
C LYS A 94 -5.38 14.44 -20.69
N PRO A 95 -5.70 13.85 -19.52
CA PRO A 95 -4.92 12.77 -18.96
C PRO A 95 -4.98 11.55 -19.89
N GLY A 96 -3.82 11.12 -20.37
CA GLY A 96 -3.72 9.96 -21.25
C GLY A 96 -3.82 8.61 -20.53
N ILE A 97 -3.92 7.52 -21.29
CA ILE A 97 -4.04 6.16 -20.72
C ILE A 97 -2.88 5.81 -19.79
N ARG A 98 -1.65 6.21 -20.14
CA ARG A 98 -0.45 5.98 -19.31
C ARG A 98 -0.58 6.65 -17.95
N LEU A 99 -1.03 7.90 -17.92
CA LEU A 99 -1.17 8.67 -16.69
C LEU A 99 -2.28 8.07 -15.81
N ILE A 100 -3.41 7.68 -16.40
CA ILE A 100 -4.51 7.02 -15.67
C ILE A 100 -4.06 5.68 -15.07
N LEU A 101 -3.30 4.87 -15.81
CA LEU A 101 -2.73 3.62 -15.29
C LEU A 101 -1.73 3.88 -14.16
N THR A 102 -0.84 4.87 -14.31
CA THR A 102 0.09 5.27 -13.24
C THR A 102 -0.66 5.71 -11.99
N ILE A 103 -1.70 6.53 -12.12
CA ILE A 103 -2.55 6.93 -10.98
C ILE A 103 -3.19 5.70 -10.34
N PHE A 104 -3.74 4.78 -11.12
CA PHE A 104 -4.36 3.55 -10.61
C PHE A 104 -3.39 2.73 -9.76
N PHE A 105 -2.17 2.45 -10.26
CA PHE A 105 -1.16 1.74 -9.49
C PHE A 105 -0.67 2.53 -8.28
N ALA A 106 -0.54 3.84 -8.40
CA ALA A 106 -0.14 4.71 -7.30
C ALA A 106 -1.20 4.76 -6.19
N VAL A 107 -2.49 4.76 -6.53
CA VAL A 107 -3.60 4.60 -5.56
C VAL A 107 -3.46 3.28 -4.81
N PHE A 108 -3.29 2.18 -5.54
CA PHE A 108 -3.17 0.86 -4.94
C PHE A 108 -1.97 0.77 -3.98
N LEU A 109 -0.81 1.26 -4.43
CA LEU A 109 0.41 1.31 -3.61
C LEU A 109 0.22 2.22 -2.39
N SER A 110 -0.42 3.38 -2.56
CA SER A 110 -0.72 4.32 -1.48
C SER A 110 -1.62 3.72 -0.41
N ILE A 111 -2.68 2.99 -0.82
CA ILE A 111 -3.57 2.27 0.11
C ILE A 111 -2.80 1.17 0.85
N ALA A 112 -2.05 0.34 0.12
CA ALA A 112 -1.26 -0.73 0.73
C ALA A 112 -0.23 -0.18 1.72
N ALA A 113 0.47 0.90 1.35
CA ALA A 113 1.39 1.62 2.22
C ALA A 113 0.67 2.17 3.45
N GLY A 114 -0.49 2.83 3.29
CA GLY A 114 -1.30 3.35 4.40
C GLY A 114 -1.73 2.26 5.39
N ILE A 115 -2.17 1.10 4.90
CA ILE A 115 -2.51 -0.05 5.75
C ILE A 115 -1.29 -0.55 6.53
N MET A 116 -0.14 -0.68 5.86
CA MET A 116 1.12 -1.06 6.49
C MET A 116 1.57 -0.03 7.54
N THR A 117 1.42 1.26 7.27
CA THR A 117 1.70 2.35 8.21
C THR A 117 0.86 2.22 9.47
N LEU A 118 -0.45 2.03 9.33
CA LEU A 118 -1.34 1.87 10.48
C LEU A 118 -1.02 0.61 11.28
N ALA A 119 -0.74 -0.50 10.61
CA ALA A 119 -0.34 -1.75 11.28
C ALA A 119 0.97 -1.58 12.07
N THR A 120 1.97 -0.93 11.47
CA THR A 120 3.27 -0.70 12.12
C THR A 120 3.20 0.30 13.26
N ILE A 121 2.45 1.40 13.12
CA ILE A 121 2.16 2.36 14.22
C ILE A 121 1.49 1.64 15.39
N ARG A 122 0.51 0.79 15.10
CA ARG A 122 -0.19 0.00 16.12
C ARG A 122 0.77 -0.95 16.83
N ASP A 123 1.62 -1.64 16.08
CA ASP A 123 2.58 -2.59 16.64
C ASP A 123 3.63 -1.88 17.51
N ILE A 124 4.14 -0.72 17.09
CA ILE A 124 5.02 0.14 17.92
C ILE A 124 4.31 0.58 19.20
N THR A 125 3.06 1.04 19.07
CA THR A 125 2.28 1.55 20.21
C THR A 125 2.10 0.47 21.30
N PHE A 126 1.94 -0.79 20.89
CA PHE A 126 1.78 -1.93 21.80
C PHE A 126 3.08 -2.70 22.07
N GLY A 127 4.24 -2.20 21.64
CA GLY A 127 5.52 -2.87 21.82
C GLY A 127 5.57 -4.27 21.22
N ARG A 128 4.88 -4.51 20.09
CA ARG A 128 4.88 -5.82 19.43
C ARG A 128 5.94 -5.87 18.35
N THR A 129 6.66 -6.98 18.27
CA THR A 129 7.52 -7.25 17.12
C THR A 129 6.72 -7.92 16.01
N THR A 130 7.20 -7.81 14.78
CA THR A 130 6.56 -8.45 13.63
C THR A 130 6.52 -9.98 13.80
N LEU A 131 7.54 -10.55 14.45
CA LEU A 131 7.60 -11.98 14.80
C LEU A 131 6.47 -12.39 15.76
N ASP A 132 6.15 -11.55 16.75
CA ASP A 132 5.06 -11.82 17.70
C ASP A 132 3.68 -11.85 17.02
N THR A 133 3.51 -11.06 15.96
CA THR A 133 2.27 -10.98 15.19
C THR A 133 2.10 -12.21 14.28
N PHE A 134 3.17 -12.69 13.65
CA PHE A 134 3.11 -13.87 12.77
C PHE A 134 3.02 -15.20 13.54
N GLY A 135 3.72 -15.34 14.66
CA GLY A 135 3.75 -16.58 15.44
C GLY A 135 2.40 -16.99 16.02
N LYS A 136 1.47 -16.05 16.23
CA LYS A 136 0.15 -16.32 16.82
C LYS A 136 -0.90 -16.81 15.83
N LYS A 137 -0.73 -16.59 14.52
CA LYS A 137 -1.72 -16.97 13.49
C LYS A 137 -1.71 -18.47 13.13
N GLY A 138 -0.63 -19.20 13.41
CA GLY A 138 -0.54 -20.63 13.11
C GLY A 138 -1.25 -21.56 14.11
N ALA A 139 -1.65 -21.06 15.28
CA ALA A 139 -2.16 -21.88 16.38
C ALA A 139 -3.70 -21.93 16.47
N SER A 140 -4.43 -21.26 15.58
CA SER A 140 -5.90 -21.14 15.66
C SER A 140 -6.68 -22.36 15.16
N GLY A 141 -6.01 -23.39 14.62
CA GLY A 141 -6.65 -24.60 14.10
C GLY A 141 -6.51 -25.85 14.98
N ALA A 142 -5.69 -25.82 16.03
CA ALA A 142 -5.44 -26.97 16.90
C ALA A 142 -5.92 -26.68 18.33
N GLU A 143 -6.95 -27.43 18.75
CA GLU A 143 -7.52 -27.37 20.08
C GLU A 143 -6.49 -27.45 21.22
N ARG A 144 -6.64 -26.54 22.19
CA ARG A 144 -6.52 -26.78 23.65
C ARG A 144 -5.16 -27.08 24.29
N ARG A 145 -4.03 -26.71 23.68
CA ARG A 145 -2.81 -26.41 24.47
C ARG A 145 -2.19 -25.12 23.94
N GLY A 146 -2.53 -23.99 24.55
CA GLY A 146 -2.01 -22.69 24.16
C GLY A 146 -0.48 -22.74 24.08
N PRO A 147 0.14 -22.27 22.98
CA PRO A 147 1.59 -22.30 22.83
C PRO A 147 2.19 -21.48 23.97
N SER A 148 2.80 -22.15 24.94
CA SER A 148 3.55 -21.48 26.00
C SER A 148 4.82 -20.94 25.38
N SER A 149 4.86 -19.63 25.12
CA SER A 149 6.10 -18.96 24.77
C SER A 149 7.01 -18.92 25.99
N PHE A 150 8.30 -19.20 25.80
CA PHE A 150 9.31 -19.13 26.85
C PHE A 150 10.32 -18.04 26.49
N LEU A 151 10.60 -17.15 27.44
CA LEU A 151 11.65 -16.15 27.33
C LEU A 151 12.93 -16.74 27.93
N CYS A 152 13.95 -16.93 27.11
CA CYS A 152 15.28 -17.32 27.57
C CYS A 152 16.15 -16.08 27.72
N ILE A 153 16.66 -15.81 28.93
CA ILE A 153 17.64 -14.75 29.15
C ILE A 153 19.02 -15.39 29.07
N PRO A 154 19.85 -15.06 28.06
CA PRO A 154 21.20 -15.61 27.97
C PRO A 154 22.03 -15.11 29.16
N ALA A 155 22.76 -16.03 29.78
CA ALA A 155 23.71 -15.68 30.82
C ALA A 155 24.94 -15.02 30.19
N THR A 156 25.23 -13.78 30.59
CA THR A 156 26.39 -13.01 30.11
C THR A 156 27.71 -13.47 30.73
N SER A 157 27.65 -14.30 31.78
CA SER A 157 28.80 -14.84 32.51
C SER A 157 28.60 -16.33 32.78
N SER A 158 29.68 -17.12 32.74
CA SER A 158 29.68 -18.55 33.04
C SER A 158 29.20 -18.90 34.46
N LEU A 159 29.13 -17.90 35.35
CA LEU A 159 28.67 -18.04 36.72
C LEU A 159 27.15 -17.86 36.89
N ILE A 160 26.44 -17.34 35.89
CA ILE A 160 25.00 -17.09 35.97
C ILE A 160 24.27 -18.22 35.24
N GLN A 161 23.41 -18.96 35.95
CA GLN A 161 22.58 -19.98 35.31
C GLN A 161 21.57 -19.33 34.35
N ARG A 162 21.39 -19.91 33.15
CA ARG A 162 20.36 -19.50 32.20
C ARG A 162 18.99 -19.61 32.86
N LYS A 163 18.23 -18.51 32.87
CA LYS A 163 16.86 -18.49 33.40
C LYS A 163 15.87 -18.48 32.25
N VAL A 164 14.91 -19.40 32.32
CA VAL A 164 13.80 -19.52 31.37
C VAL A 164 12.52 -19.11 32.09
N TYR A 165 11.82 -18.12 31.54
CA TYR A 165 10.56 -17.62 32.07
C TYR A 165 9.42 -18.04 31.16
N LYS A 166 8.36 -18.60 31.74
CA LYS A 166 7.13 -18.88 30.99
C LYS A 166 6.38 -17.56 30.79
N VAL A 167 6.02 -17.27 29.55
CA VAL A 167 5.26 -16.07 29.18
C VAL A 167 3.79 -16.45 29.14
N LEU A 168 2.95 -15.73 29.88
CA LEU A 168 1.53 -16.01 29.92
C LEU A 168 0.85 -15.64 28.59
N PRO A 169 -0.20 -16.36 28.18
CA PRO A 169 -0.96 -16.00 27.00
C PRO A 169 -1.58 -14.61 27.20
N GLY A 170 -1.22 -13.67 26.33
CA GLY A 170 -1.69 -12.28 26.41
C GLY A 170 -0.68 -11.31 27.01
N ASP A 171 0.37 -11.81 27.68
CA ASP A 171 1.46 -10.95 28.15
C ASP A 171 2.16 -10.27 26.99
N ARG A 172 2.43 -8.99 27.17
CA ARG A 172 3.16 -8.15 26.22
C ARG A 172 4.52 -7.82 26.82
N LEU A 173 5.47 -8.73 26.63
CA LEU A 173 6.82 -8.66 27.20
C LEU A 173 7.52 -7.32 27.02
N TYR A 174 7.26 -6.64 25.90
CA TYR A 174 7.92 -5.39 25.53
C TYR A 174 7.00 -4.16 25.61
N ASP A 175 5.76 -4.30 26.09
CA ASP A 175 4.84 -3.17 26.22
C ASP A 175 5.16 -2.40 27.51
N LEU A 176 5.82 -1.26 27.36
CA LEU A 176 6.16 -0.35 28.47
C LEU A 176 5.11 0.76 28.61
N GLY A 177 4.00 0.65 27.88
CA GLY A 177 3.04 1.73 27.67
C GLY A 177 3.42 2.59 26.47
N TRP A 178 2.40 3.16 25.81
CA TRP A 178 2.56 3.86 24.53
C TRP A 178 3.65 4.93 24.56
N ARG A 179 3.70 5.79 25.59
CA ARG A 179 4.72 6.86 25.71
C ARG A 179 6.13 6.31 25.76
N ALA A 180 6.36 5.26 26.55
CA ALA A 180 7.68 4.66 26.71
C ALA A 180 8.10 3.89 25.45
N ASN A 181 7.16 3.19 24.80
CA ASN A 181 7.39 2.50 23.55
C ASN A 181 7.83 3.48 22.45
N TRP A 182 7.08 4.59 22.29
CA TRP A 182 7.43 5.66 21.33
C TRP A 182 8.76 6.33 21.67
N ARG A 183 9.03 6.62 22.95
CA ARG A 183 10.33 7.16 23.38
C ARG A 183 11.48 6.23 23.02
N LYS A 184 11.35 4.92 23.29
CA LYS A 184 12.37 3.93 22.91
C LYS A 184 12.55 3.83 21.39
N PHE A 185 11.45 3.86 20.65
CA PHE A 185 11.49 3.88 19.20
C PHE A 185 12.28 5.10 18.68
N PHE A 186 11.93 6.32 19.09
CA PHE A 186 12.63 7.52 18.64
C PHE A 186 14.10 7.57 19.09
N LEU A 187 14.43 7.08 20.30
CA LEU A 187 15.81 6.94 20.72
C LEU A 187 16.59 5.97 19.83
N HIS A 188 15.98 4.85 19.45
CA HIS A 188 16.55 3.90 18.51
C HIS A 188 16.74 4.52 17.13
N VAL A 189 15.76 5.29 16.64
CA VAL A 189 15.86 6.04 15.37
C VAL A 189 16.99 7.06 15.43
N LYS A 190 17.11 7.83 16.51
CA LYS A 190 18.18 8.81 16.70
C LYS A 190 19.56 8.14 16.72
N ARG A 191 19.71 7.05 17.47
CA ARG A 191 20.98 6.30 17.60
C ARG A 191 21.41 5.63 16.30
N ASN A 192 20.44 5.14 15.53
CA ASN A 192 20.69 4.40 14.29
C ASN A 192 20.38 5.24 13.04
N SER A 193 20.36 6.57 13.18
CA SER A 193 20.09 7.48 12.08
C SER A 193 21.09 7.24 10.95
N ILE A 194 20.57 7.15 9.72
CA ILE A 194 21.32 7.03 8.46
C ILE A 194 22.16 8.29 8.20
N PHE A 195 21.83 9.41 8.84
CA PHE A 195 22.66 10.62 8.86
C PHE A 195 23.65 10.55 10.01
N GLY A 196 24.48 9.50 10.04
CA GLY A 196 25.64 9.45 10.92
C GLY A 196 26.51 10.67 10.63
N ILE A 197 26.23 11.78 11.33
CA ILE A 197 27.26 12.73 11.68
C ILE A 197 28.10 11.94 12.67
N ASP A 198 29.05 11.17 12.13
CA ASP A 198 30.20 10.73 12.89
C ASP A 198 30.85 12.03 13.35
N GLU A 199 30.51 12.46 14.57
CA GLU A 199 31.31 13.43 15.31
C GLU A 199 32.67 12.76 15.53
N ARG A 200 33.57 12.96 14.56
CA ARG A 200 35.01 12.83 14.76
C ARG A 200 35.55 14.08 15.43
#